data_AF-A0A452HLB0-F1
#
_entry.id   AF-A0A452HLB0-F1
#
_cell.length_a   1.000
_cell.length_b   1.000
_cell.length_c   1.000
_cell.angle_alpha   90.00
_cell.angle_beta   90.00
_cell.angle_gamma   90.00
#
_symmetry.space_group_name_H-M   'P 1'
#
loop_
_entity.id
_entity.type
_entity.pdbx_description
1 polymer ?
#
loop_
_entity_poly.entity_id
_entity_poly.type
_entity_poly.pdbx_seq_one_letter_code
_entity_poly.pdbx_strand_id
1 'polypeptide(L)'
;ALTFPPGSHSFVLSSLGFTAVAFVTGSLALWAPAFLYRSCLATGQCRPCPDKDTCSSQQSLIFGLITCVTGFLGVGAGVEISKRLRRTNPRADPLVCAAGLLGSAPFLFLALVCAQGSSVATYVFIFIGETLLSLNWAIVADILLYVVVPTRRSTAESFQIVMSHLLGDAGSPYLIGVISDRIQRGRPPSFLLEFHSLQYALMLSAFAGVLGGGFFLATALFIQGDRKRAELSTQGLLPEEAEPEDQIVVPKRGRSTKVPVSSVLI
;
A
#
# COMPACT_ATOMS: atom_id res chain seq x y z
N ALA A 1 9.61 1.41 26.92
CA ALA A 1 9.99 1.85 25.56
C ALA A 1 9.36 0.88 24.59
N LEU A 2 8.72 1.35 23.51
CA LEU A 2 8.03 0.49 22.53
C LEU A 2 9.06 -0.30 21.70
N THR A 3 9.66 -1.33 22.30
CA THR A 3 10.42 -2.35 21.60
C THR A 3 9.41 -3.27 20.91
N PHE A 4 9.03 -2.92 19.68
CA PHE A 4 8.42 -3.89 18.77
C PHE A 4 9.37 -5.09 18.68
N PRO A 5 8.96 -6.31 19.07
CA PRO A 5 9.82 -7.45 18.81
C PRO A 5 9.93 -7.58 17.29
N PRO A 6 11.15 -7.82 16.75
CA PRO A 6 11.36 -8.16 15.35
C PRO A 6 10.78 -9.57 15.12
N GLY A 7 9.46 -9.65 14.99
CA GLY A 7 8.74 -10.90 15.18
C GLY A 7 8.40 -11.65 13.89
N SER A 8 8.09 -10.97 12.80
CA SER A 8 7.71 -11.63 11.55
C SER A 8 8.19 -10.84 10.35
N HIS A 9 9.12 -11.44 9.60
CA HIS A 9 9.57 -10.88 8.32
C HIS A 9 8.37 -10.63 7.40
N SER A 10 7.33 -11.47 7.53
CA SER A 10 6.07 -11.35 6.81
C SER A 10 5.31 -10.06 7.12
N PHE A 11 5.31 -9.59 8.38
CA PHE A 11 4.64 -8.32 8.73
C PHE A 11 5.36 -7.13 8.09
N VAL A 12 6.69 -7.07 8.19
CA VAL A 12 7.48 -5.98 7.61
C VAL A 12 7.35 -5.97 6.09
N LEU A 13 7.53 -7.12 5.44
CA LEU A 13 7.43 -7.24 3.98
C LEU A 13 6.00 -6.95 3.48
N SER A 14 4.96 -7.42 4.18
CA SER A 14 3.57 -7.10 3.85
C SER A 14 3.27 -5.61 4.05
N SER A 15 3.82 -5.00 5.10
CA SER A 15 3.68 -3.55 5.34
C SER A 15 4.34 -2.74 4.23
N LEU A 16 5.56 -3.09 3.82
CA LEU A 16 6.25 -2.45 2.69
C LEU A 16 5.48 -2.62 1.37
N GLY A 17 4.95 -3.82 1.11
CA GLY A 17 4.08 -4.08 -0.03
C GLY A 17 2.83 -3.20 -0.01
N PHE A 18 2.17 -3.09 1.15
CA PHE A 18 0.99 -2.25 1.32
C PHE A 18 1.29 -0.75 1.22
N THR A 19 2.44 -0.29 1.73
CA THR A 19 2.92 1.07 1.52
C THR A 19 3.11 1.37 0.03
N ALA A 20 3.57 0.42 -0.78
CA ALA A 20 3.64 0.58 -2.22
C ALA A 20 2.24 0.63 -2.88
N VAL A 21 1.27 -0.19 -2.43
CA VAL A 21 -0.13 -0.09 -2.88
C VAL A 21 -0.70 1.31 -2.61
N ALA A 22 -0.50 1.83 -1.39
CA ALA A 22 -0.88 3.19 -1.01
C ALA A 22 -0.13 4.24 -1.84
N PHE A 23 1.18 4.08 -2.07
CA PHE A 23 1.95 4.98 -2.92
C PHE A 23 1.34 5.13 -4.33
N VAL A 24 0.97 4.01 -4.96
CA VAL A 24 0.33 4.03 -6.28
C VAL A 24 -1.05 4.67 -6.21
N THR A 25 -1.84 4.30 -5.20
CA THR A 25 -3.22 4.79 -5.02
C THR A 25 -3.24 6.31 -4.79
N GLY A 26 -2.45 6.83 -3.85
CA GLY A 26 -2.35 8.27 -3.60
C GLY A 26 -1.85 9.06 -4.79
N SER A 27 -0.83 8.55 -5.51
CA SER A 27 -0.33 9.17 -6.73
C SER A 27 -1.44 9.34 -7.77
N LEU A 28 -2.20 8.26 -8.03
CA LEU A 28 -3.29 8.28 -8.99
C LEU A 28 -4.45 9.16 -8.52
N ALA A 29 -4.83 9.09 -7.25
CA ALA A 29 -5.93 9.87 -6.69
C ALA A 29 -5.74 11.38 -6.88
N LEU A 30 -4.52 11.88 -6.70
CA LEU A 30 -4.24 13.31 -6.90
C LEU A 30 -3.98 13.67 -8.37
N TRP A 31 -3.18 12.88 -9.07
CA TRP A 31 -2.61 13.28 -10.35
C TRP A 31 -3.30 12.67 -11.58
N ALA A 32 -4.07 11.59 -11.45
CA ALA A 32 -4.73 10.97 -12.61
C ALA A 32 -5.76 11.89 -13.28
N PRO A 33 -6.65 12.61 -12.57
CA PRO A 33 -7.55 13.56 -13.21
C PRO A 33 -6.81 14.69 -13.94
N ALA A 34 -5.77 15.23 -13.30
CA ALA A 34 -4.92 16.26 -13.88
C ALA A 34 -4.16 15.74 -15.12
N PHE A 35 -3.67 14.50 -15.07
CA PHE A 35 -3.01 13.84 -16.19
C PHE A 35 -3.95 13.64 -17.37
N LEU A 36 -5.16 13.13 -17.14
CA LEU A 36 -6.18 12.94 -18.18
C LEU A 36 -6.60 14.28 -18.80
N TYR A 37 -6.77 15.32 -17.98
CA TYR A 37 -7.05 16.66 -18.46
C TYR A 37 -5.92 17.21 -19.35
N ARG A 38 -4.66 17.10 -18.90
CA ARG A 38 -3.49 17.52 -19.67
C ARG A 38 -3.34 16.74 -20.96
N SER A 39 -3.63 15.43 -20.96
CA SER A 39 -3.64 14.61 -22.17
C SER A 39 -4.69 15.09 -23.18
N CYS A 40 -5.88 15.47 -22.70
CA CYS A 40 -6.94 15.99 -23.55
C CYS A 40 -6.55 17.32 -24.23
N LEU A 41 -5.88 18.21 -23.48
CA LEU A 41 -5.34 19.47 -24.02
C LEU A 41 -4.20 19.21 -25.02
N ALA A 42 -3.28 18.31 -24.69
CA ALA A 42 -2.16 17.91 -25.55
C ALA A 42 -2.62 17.32 -26.90
N THR A 43 -3.73 16.58 -26.89
CA THR A 43 -4.29 15.91 -28.09
C THR A 43 -5.28 16.83 -28.84
N GLY A 44 -5.60 18.01 -28.31
CA GLY A 44 -6.57 18.95 -28.90
C GLY A 44 -8.02 18.48 -28.81
N GLN A 45 -8.32 17.47 -27.99
CA GLN A 45 -9.68 16.93 -27.78
C GLN A 45 -10.53 17.83 -26.86
N CYS A 46 -9.88 18.62 -26.01
CA CYS A 46 -10.53 19.59 -25.11
C CYS A 46 -9.95 20.99 -25.34
N ARG A 47 -10.74 22.03 -25.03
CA ARG A 47 -10.27 23.43 -25.05
C ARG A 47 -9.73 23.84 -23.68
N PRO A 48 -8.72 24.73 -23.62
CA PRO A 48 -8.29 25.35 -22.37
C PRO A 48 -9.47 26.08 -21.76
N CYS A 49 -9.82 25.74 -20.53
CA CYS A 49 -10.96 26.34 -19.85
C CYS A 49 -10.55 27.68 -19.23
N PRO A 50 -11.38 28.75 -19.34
CA PRO A 50 -11.10 30.05 -18.72
C PRO A 50 -11.02 29.95 -17.19
N ASP A 51 -11.80 29.03 -16.63
CA ASP A 51 -11.80 28.68 -15.21
C ASP A 51 -11.23 27.26 -15.06
N LYS A 52 -10.07 27.13 -14.39
CA LYS A 52 -9.38 25.85 -14.21
C LYS A 52 -10.20 24.85 -13.36
N ASP A 53 -11.05 25.35 -12.47
CA ASP A 53 -11.72 24.54 -11.44
C ASP A 53 -12.97 23.81 -11.96
N THR A 54 -13.80 24.44 -12.79
CA THR A 54 -15.03 23.83 -13.33
C THR A 54 -14.76 22.73 -14.36
N CYS A 55 -13.66 22.82 -15.09
CA CYS A 55 -13.33 21.93 -16.20
C CYS A 55 -12.56 20.67 -15.75
N SER A 56 -11.77 20.79 -14.69
CA SER A 56 -11.14 19.65 -14.01
C SER A 56 -12.18 18.70 -13.38
N SER A 57 -13.37 19.22 -13.05
CA SER A 57 -14.45 18.48 -12.38
C SER A 57 -14.94 17.27 -13.18
N GLN A 58 -15.11 17.38 -14.50
CA GLN A 58 -15.61 16.25 -15.30
C GLN A 58 -14.62 15.07 -15.34
N GLN A 59 -13.33 15.34 -15.52
CA GLN A 59 -12.30 14.28 -15.53
C GLN A 59 -12.15 13.64 -14.14
N SER A 60 -12.25 14.46 -13.09
CA SER A 60 -12.25 13.99 -11.71
C SER A 60 -13.47 13.12 -11.38
N LEU A 61 -14.66 13.49 -11.87
CA LEU A 61 -15.89 12.70 -11.68
C LEU A 61 -15.84 11.35 -12.41
N ILE A 62 -15.37 11.32 -13.66
CA ILE A 62 -15.24 10.07 -14.43
C ILE A 62 -14.23 9.14 -13.76
N PHE A 63 -13.05 9.67 -13.41
CA PHE A 63 -12.02 8.91 -12.71
C PHE A 63 -12.53 8.40 -11.37
N GLY A 64 -13.15 9.26 -10.55
CA GLY A 64 -13.71 8.88 -9.26
C GLY A 64 -14.80 7.79 -9.35
N LEU A 65 -15.66 7.84 -10.37
CA LEU A 65 -16.64 6.78 -10.62
C LEU A 65 -15.96 5.45 -10.95
N ILE A 66 -14.95 5.47 -11.82
CA ILE A 66 -14.14 4.29 -12.15
C ILE A 66 -13.53 3.73 -10.86
N THR A 67 -12.85 4.56 -10.07
CA THR A 67 -12.20 4.15 -8.82
C THR A 67 -13.18 3.55 -7.81
N CYS A 68 -14.39 4.10 -7.68
CA CYS A 68 -15.42 3.51 -6.83
C CYS A 68 -15.80 2.10 -7.31
N VAL A 69 -16.08 1.92 -8.60
CA VAL A 69 -16.50 0.63 -9.18
C VAL A 69 -15.35 -0.40 -9.09
N THR A 70 -14.14 -0.01 -9.47
CA THR A 70 -12.95 -0.87 -9.40
C THR A 70 -12.59 -1.21 -7.96
N GLY A 71 -12.82 -0.32 -7.00
CA GLY A 71 -12.69 -0.56 -5.57
C GLY A 71 -13.59 -1.69 -5.09
N PHE A 72 -14.90 -1.60 -5.35
CA PHE A 72 -15.86 -2.65 -4.96
C PHE A 72 -15.56 -3.99 -5.65
N LEU A 73 -15.33 -3.97 -6.96
CA LEU A 73 -15.02 -5.19 -7.73
C LEU A 73 -13.69 -5.81 -7.30
N GLY A 74 -12.66 -4.99 -7.08
CA GLY A 74 -11.34 -5.44 -6.66
C GLY A 74 -11.36 -6.04 -5.27
N VAL A 75 -11.97 -5.38 -4.28
CA VAL A 75 -12.06 -5.94 -2.92
C VAL A 75 -12.84 -7.26 -2.92
N GLY A 76 -14.00 -7.30 -3.59
CA GLY A 76 -14.82 -8.51 -3.68
C GLY A 76 -14.11 -9.67 -4.38
N ALA A 77 -13.49 -9.40 -5.54
CA ALA A 77 -12.71 -10.40 -6.26
C ALA A 77 -11.48 -10.87 -5.47
N GLY A 78 -10.78 -9.96 -4.78
CA GLY A 78 -9.62 -10.27 -3.97
C GLY A 78 -9.94 -11.26 -2.86
N VAL A 79 -11.00 -11.00 -2.09
CA VAL A 79 -11.47 -11.89 -1.03
C VAL A 79 -11.86 -13.26 -1.57
N GLU A 80 -12.64 -13.32 -2.67
CA GLU A 80 -13.10 -14.59 -3.22
C GLU A 80 -11.96 -15.41 -3.83
N ILE A 81 -11.04 -14.77 -4.58
CA ILE A 81 -9.86 -15.43 -5.15
C ILE A 81 -8.95 -15.97 -4.03
N SER A 82 -8.64 -15.15 -3.02
CA SER A 82 -7.87 -15.57 -1.85
C SER A 82 -8.55 -16.74 -1.15
N LYS A 83 -9.85 -16.66 -0.87
CA LYS A 83 -10.61 -17.71 -0.19
C LYS A 83 -10.57 -19.04 -0.95
N ARG A 84 -10.73 -19.02 -2.27
CA ARG A 84 -10.65 -20.23 -3.10
C ARG A 84 -9.24 -20.81 -3.12
N LEU A 85 -8.23 -19.98 -3.38
CA LEU A 85 -6.86 -20.45 -3.53
C LEU A 85 -6.24 -20.93 -2.21
N ARG A 86 -6.69 -20.35 -1.09
CA ARG A 86 -6.30 -20.73 0.28
C ARG A 86 -6.71 -22.14 0.68
N ARG A 87 -7.73 -22.73 0.02
CA ARG A 87 -8.10 -24.15 0.22
C ARG A 87 -7.01 -25.10 -0.25
N THR A 88 -6.24 -24.71 -1.25
CA THR A 88 -5.20 -25.57 -1.87
C THR A 88 -3.80 -25.15 -1.47
N ASN A 89 -3.56 -23.84 -1.28
CA ASN A 89 -2.26 -23.30 -0.93
C ASN A 89 -2.35 -22.36 0.30
N PRO A 90 -1.75 -22.70 1.45
CA PRO A 90 -1.76 -21.84 2.63
C PRO A 90 -0.98 -20.51 2.46
N ARG A 91 -0.23 -20.34 1.37
CA ARG A 91 0.46 -19.08 0.98
C ARG A 91 -0.35 -18.24 0.00
N ALA A 92 -1.62 -18.56 -0.23
CA ALA A 92 -2.45 -17.93 -1.26
C ALA A 92 -2.55 -16.42 -1.12
N ASP A 93 -2.77 -15.90 0.09
CA ASP A 93 -3.02 -14.47 0.33
C ASP A 93 -1.90 -13.57 -0.21
N PRO A 94 -0.62 -13.71 0.21
CA PRO A 94 0.46 -12.88 -0.32
C PRO A 94 0.74 -13.13 -1.82
N LEU A 95 0.45 -14.33 -2.34
CA LEU A 95 0.56 -14.60 -3.78
C LEU A 95 -0.48 -13.86 -4.59
N VAL A 96 -1.72 -13.76 -4.09
CA VAL A 96 -2.79 -12.97 -4.75
C VAL A 96 -2.44 -11.49 -4.68
N CYS A 97 -1.91 -11.00 -3.56
CA CYS A 97 -1.43 -9.61 -3.47
C CYS A 97 -0.31 -9.31 -4.47
N ALA A 98 0.69 -10.21 -4.53
CA ALA A 98 1.77 -10.10 -5.51
C ALA A 98 1.26 -10.10 -6.95
N ALA A 99 0.36 -11.02 -7.31
CA ALA A 99 -0.20 -11.10 -8.64
C ALA A 99 -1.04 -9.86 -8.98
N GLY A 100 -1.82 -9.34 -8.03
CA GLY A 100 -2.60 -8.12 -8.21
C GLY A 100 -1.71 -6.90 -8.45
N LEU A 101 -0.69 -6.71 -7.62
CA LEU A 101 0.19 -5.54 -7.71
C LEU A 101 1.20 -5.61 -8.87
N LEU A 102 1.79 -6.79 -9.13
CA LEU A 102 2.64 -6.99 -10.32
C LEU A 102 1.82 -6.93 -11.61
N GLY A 103 0.58 -7.41 -11.57
CA GLY A 103 -0.34 -7.35 -12.70
C GLY A 103 -0.84 -5.94 -12.96
N SER A 104 -1.07 -5.12 -11.94
CA SER A 104 -1.53 -3.73 -12.12
C SER A 104 -0.45 -2.84 -12.74
N ALA A 105 0.83 -3.03 -12.40
CA ALA A 105 1.94 -2.23 -12.90
C ALA A 105 2.01 -2.11 -14.45
N PRO A 106 1.98 -3.19 -15.26
CA PRO A 106 1.98 -3.08 -16.71
C PRO A 106 0.70 -2.41 -17.25
N PHE A 107 -0.47 -2.63 -16.64
CA PHE A 107 -1.70 -1.95 -17.08
C PHE A 107 -1.66 -0.45 -16.79
N LEU A 108 -1.15 -0.05 -15.62
CA LEU A 108 -0.95 1.37 -15.30
C LEU A 108 0.10 2.01 -16.22
N PHE A 109 1.18 1.30 -16.53
CA PHE A 109 2.15 1.76 -17.53
C PHE A 109 1.53 1.92 -18.92
N LEU A 110 0.75 0.93 -19.38
CA LEU A 110 0.03 1.01 -20.65
C LEU A 110 -0.99 2.15 -20.67
N ALA A 111 -1.69 2.41 -19.56
CA ALA A 111 -2.59 3.56 -19.44
C ALA A 111 -1.84 4.88 -19.66
N LEU A 112 -0.66 5.05 -19.06
CA LEU A 112 0.16 6.25 -19.24
C LEU A 112 0.66 6.40 -20.68
N VAL A 113 1.09 5.32 -21.33
CA VAL A 113 1.63 5.37 -22.71
C VAL A 113 0.51 5.59 -23.73
N CYS A 114 -0.66 4.96 -23.55
CA CYS A 114 -1.78 5.06 -24.48
C CYS A 114 -2.59 6.36 -24.32
N ALA A 115 -2.32 7.17 -23.29
CA ALA A 115 -3.04 8.41 -22.97
C ALA A 115 -3.17 9.39 -24.14
N GLN A 116 -2.13 9.52 -24.97
CA GLN A 116 -2.11 10.44 -26.11
C GLN A 116 -2.78 9.85 -27.36
N GLY A 117 -2.77 8.52 -27.51
CA GLY A 117 -3.30 7.84 -28.69
C GLY A 117 -4.80 7.57 -28.60
N SER A 118 -5.26 7.07 -27.46
CA SER A 118 -6.67 6.72 -27.25
C SER A 118 -7.09 6.90 -25.80
N SER A 119 -8.03 7.82 -25.57
CA SER A 119 -8.66 8.03 -24.27
C SER A 119 -9.42 6.80 -23.80
N VAL A 120 -10.13 6.11 -24.70
CA VAL A 120 -10.89 4.89 -24.39
C VAL A 120 -9.96 3.78 -23.90
N ALA A 121 -8.86 3.52 -24.62
CA ALA A 121 -7.89 2.50 -24.20
C ALA A 121 -7.30 2.84 -22.82
N THR A 122 -7.04 4.12 -22.57
CA THR A 122 -6.51 4.61 -21.29
C THR A 122 -7.47 4.31 -20.13
N TYR A 123 -8.76 4.62 -20.26
CA TYR A 123 -9.73 4.31 -19.21
C TYR A 123 -9.90 2.80 -18.97
N VAL A 124 -9.84 1.98 -20.03
CA VAL A 124 -9.89 0.51 -19.90
C VAL A 124 -8.68 0.00 -19.12
N PHE A 125 -7.48 0.50 -19.42
CA PHE A 125 -6.28 0.11 -18.69
C PHE A 125 -6.26 0.62 -17.25
N ILE A 126 -6.75 1.84 -16.99
CA ILE A 126 -6.98 2.35 -15.63
C ILE A 126 -7.94 1.43 -14.89
N PHE A 127 -9.08 1.07 -15.49
CA PHE A 127 -10.08 0.21 -14.87
C PHE A 127 -9.47 -1.14 -14.44
N ILE A 128 -8.73 -1.80 -15.34
CA ILE A 128 -8.09 -3.09 -15.05
C ILE A 128 -6.99 -2.91 -14.00
N GLY A 129 -6.11 -1.91 -14.16
CA GLY A 129 -5.02 -1.62 -13.24
C GLY A 129 -5.50 -1.32 -11.82
N GLU A 130 -6.51 -0.47 -11.67
CA GLU A 130 -7.11 -0.16 -10.36
C GLU A 130 -7.86 -1.33 -9.76
N THR A 131 -8.57 -2.14 -10.56
CA THR A 131 -9.24 -3.35 -10.05
C THR A 131 -8.21 -4.31 -9.46
N LEU A 132 -7.10 -4.54 -10.18
CA LEU A 132 -6.01 -5.38 -9.72
C LEU A 132 -5.28 -4.81 -8.50
N LEU A 133 -5.11 -3.48 -8.45
CA LEU A 133 -4.55 -2.79 -7.28
C LEU A 133 -5.47 -2.95 -6.06
N SER A 134 -6.79 -2.84 -6.27
CA SER A 134 -7.81 -2.95 -5.23
C SER A 134 -7.98 -4.34 -4.64
N LEU A 135 -7.48 -5.40 -5.31
CA LEU A 135 -7.44 -6.76 -4.76
C LEU A 135 -6.71 -6.83 -3.41
N ASN A 136 -5.71 -5.96 -3.21
CA ASN A 136 -4.79 -6.04 -2.08
C ASN A 136 -5.42 -5.62 -0.75
N TRP A 137 -6.39 -4.71 -0.73
CA TRP A 137 -6.86 -4.05 0.50
C TRP A 137 -7.36 -5.02 1.56
N ALA A 138 -8.30 -5.90 1.20
CA ALA A 138 -8.85 -6.85 2.16
C ALA A 138 -7.86 -7.97 2.52
N ILE A 139 -7.06 -8.42 1.54
CA ILE A 139 -6.15 -9.55 1.72
C ILE A 139 -4.98 -9.18 2.65
N VAL A 140 -4.47 -7.94 2.56
CA VAL A 140 -3.41 -7.46 3.44
C VAL A 140 -3.88 -7.36 4.89
N ALA A 141 -5.11 -6.92 5.13
CA ALA A 141 -5.70 -6.92 6.47
C ALA A 141 -5.81 -8.35 7.02
N ASP A 142 -6.27 -9.30 6.20
CA ASP A 142 -6.30 -10.72 6.53
C ASP A 142 -4.89 -11.25 6.91
N ILE A 143 -3.86 -10.91 6.13
CA ILE A 143 -2.45 -11.31 6.38
C ILE A 143 -2.00 -10.88 7.78
N LEU A 144 -2.27 -9.64 8.17
CA LEU A 144 -1.88 -9.11 9.47
C LEU A 144 -2.49 -9.94 10.62
N LEU A 145 -3.76 -10.33 10.49
CA LEU A 145 -4.49 -11.03 11.54
C LEU A 145 -3.88 -12.39 11.89
N TYR A 146 -3.31 -13.14 10.96
CA TYR A 146 -2.70 -14.45 11.27
C TYR A 146 -1.18 -14.43 11.39
N VAL A 147 -0.52 -13.31 11.10
CA VAL A 147 0.93 -13.12 11.28
C VAL A 147 1.27 -12.45 12.62
N VAL A 148 0.31 -11.72 13.22
CA VAL A 148 0.50 -11.01 14.50
C VAL A 148 -0.35 -11.64 15.62
N VAL A 149 0.24 -11.75 16.81
CA VAL A 149 -0.43 -12.29 18.02
C VAL A 149 -1.58 -11.37 18.45
N PRO A 150 -2.76 -11.91 18.85
CA PRO A 150 -3.96 -11.11 19.14
C PRO A 150 -3.76 -9.87 20.02
N THR A 151 -2.95 -9.98 21.07
CA THR A 151 -2.68 -8.90 22.03
C THR A 151 -2.00 -7.68 21.43
N ARG A 152 -1.33 -7.82 20.28
CA ARG A 152 -0.56 -6.76 19.60
C ARG A 152 -1.11 -6.40 18.22
N ARG A 153 -2.19 -7.04 17.76
CA ARG A 153 -2.76 -6.84 16.40
C ARG A 153 -3.17 -5.40 16.15
N SER A 154 -3.90 -4.77 17.07
CA SER A 154 -4.40 -3.40 16.88
C SER A 154 -3.25 -2.38 16.73
N THR A 155 -2.18 -2.52 17.53
CA THR A 155 -0.99 -1.66 17.40
C THR A 155 -0.25 -1.90 16.09
N ALA A 156 -0.09 -3.17 15.67
CA ALA A 156 0.55 -3.51 14.41
C ALA A 156 -0.23 -2.97 13.19
N GLU A 157 -1.56 -3.08 13.23
CA GLU A 157 -2.46 -2.55 12.20
C GLU A 157 -2.38 -1.02 12.13
N SER A 158 -2.45 -0.36 13.28
CA SER A 158 -2.30 1.10 13.36
C SER A 158 -0.96 1.55 12.80
N PHE A 159 0.14 0.85 13.13
CA PHE A 159 1.47 1.17 12.63
C PHE A 159 1.57 0.98 11.11
N GLN A 160 1.03 -0.12 10.60
CA GLN A 160 1.00 -0.39 9.16
C GLN A 160 0.22 0.70 8.40
N ILE A 161 -0.96 1.10 8.91
CA ILE A 161 -1.79 2.15 8.31
C ILE A 161 -1.08 3.52 8.37
N VAL A 162 -0.47 3.87 9.50
CA VAL A 162 0.27 5.14 9.64
C VAL A 162 1.43 5.20 8.66
N MET A 163 2.21 4.12 8.54
CA MET A 163 3.34 4.06 7.61
C MET A 163 2.88 4.08 6.16
N SER A 164 1.80 3.37 5.80
CA SER A 164 1.26 3.38 4.44
C SER A 164 0.68 4.73 4.06
N HIS A 165 -0.01 5.43 4.95
CA HIS A 165 -0.51 6.77 4.64
C HIS A 165 0.63 7.79 4.56
N LEU A 166 1.56 7.80 5.51
CA LEU A 166 2.63 8.78 5.54
C LEU A 166 3.57 8.65 4.34
N LEU A 167 4.05 7.43 4.07
CA LEU A 167 5.04 7.17 3.02
C LEU A 167 4.40 6.85 1.66
N GLY A 168 3.19 6.30 1.67
CA GLY A 168 2.42 5.98 0.47
C GLY A 168 1.52 7.13 0.08
N ASP A 169 0.28 7.17 0.58
CA ASP A 169 -0.77 8.05 0.03
C ASP A 169 -0.46 9.54 0.13
N ALA A 170 0.13 10.01 1.24
CA ALA A 170 0.44 11.42 1.46
C ALA A 170 1.80 11.83 0.86
N GLY A 171 2.80 10.94 0.95
CA GLY A 171 4.15 11.21 0.44
C GLY A 171 4.26 11.11 -1.08
N SER A 172 3.53 10.18 -1.69
CA SER A 172 3.65 9.90 -3.12
C SER A 172 3.26 11.07 -4.02
N PRO A 173 2.16 11.82 -3.81
CA PRO A 173 1.77 12.86 -4.73
C PRO A 173 2.74 14.06 -4.67
N TYR A 174 3.29 14.35 -3.49
CA TYR A 174 4.35 15.33 -3.33
C TYR A 174 5.59 14.94 -4.15
N LEU A 175 6.02 13.68 -4.06
CA LEU A 175 7.18 13.19 -4.82
C LEU A 175 6.95 13.27 -6.35
N ILE A 176 5.78 12.84 -6.83
CA ILE A 176 5.38 12.93 -8.24
C ILE A 176 5.39 14.39 -8.71
N GLY A 177 4.83 15.30 -7.91
CA GLY A 177 4.82 16.74 -8.20
C GLY A 177 6.23 17.31 -8.35
N VAL A 178 7.11 17.05 -7.38
CA VAL A 178 8.51 17.52 -7.41
C VAL A 178 9.25 16.99 -8.65
N ILE A 179 9.05 15.73 -9.02
CA ILE A 179 9.68 15.14 -10.21
C ILE A 179 9.14 15.82 -11.48
N SER A 180 7.82 15.98 -11.58
CA SER A 180 7.18 16.67 -12.72
C SER A 180 7.67 18.11 -12.87
N ASP A 181 7.79 18.85 -11.77
CA ASP A 181 8.24 20.25 -11.79
C ASP A 181 9.73 20.36 -12.16
N ARG A 182 10.56 19.43 -11.70
CA ARG A 182 11.97 19.37 -12.10
C ARG A 182 12.14 19.10 -13.60
N ILE A 183 11.29 18.27 -14.19
CA ILE A 183 11.33 17.99 -15.64
C ILE A 183 10.96 19.24 -16.47
N GLN A 184 10.09 20.10 -15.94
CA GLN A 184 9.66 21.33 -16.60
C GLN A 184 10.69 22.48 -16.47
N ARG A 185 11.57 22.44 -15.47
CA ARG A 185 12.47 23.54 -15.14
C ARG A 185 13.40 23.90 -16.32
N GLY A 186 13.40 25.18 -16.69
CA GLY A 186 14.25 25.71 -17.77
C GLY A 186 13.72 25.47 -19.19
N ARG A 187 12.48 24.99 -19.34
CA ARG A 187 11.81 24.82 -20.64
C ARG A 187 10.62 25.79 -20.77
N PRO A 188 10.28 26.24 -21.98
CA PRO A 188 9.11 27.09 -22.19
C PRO A 188 7.81 26.34 -21.84
N PRO A 189 6.84 27.01 -21.20
CA PRO A 189 5.58 26.38 -20.82
C PRO A 189 4.81 25.95 -22.08
N SER A 190 4.39 24.68 -22.12
CA SER A 190 3.56 24.13 -23.19
C SER A 190 2.72 22.97 -22.66
N PHE A 191 1.52 22.79 -23.21
CA PHE A 191 0.63 21.69 -22.79
C PHE A 191 1.26 20.31 -22.98
N LEU A 192 2.04 20.12 -24.06
CA LEU A 192 2.78 18.88 -24.29
C LEU A 192 3.86 18.64 -23.22
N LEU A 193 4.58 19.69 -22.80
CA LEU A 193 5.58 19.56 -21.74
C LEU A 193 4.93 19.20 -20.40
N GLU A 194 3.85 19.88 -20.02
CA GLU A 194 3.12 19.61 -18.77
C GLU A 194 2.52 18.20 -18.74
N PHE A 195 2.08 17.70 -19.90
CA PHE A 195 1.60 16.33 -20.06
C PHE A 195 2.74 15.33 -19.89
N HIS A 196 3.82 15.44 -20.68
CA HIS A 196 4.93 14.50 -20.61
C HIS A 196 5.67 14.53 -19.28
N SER A 197 5.81 15.70 -18.64
CA SER A 197 6.46 15.78 -17.32
C SER A 197 5.72 14.97 -16.28
N LEU A 198 4.38 15.06 -16.27
CA LEU A 198 3.54 14.31 -15.35
C LEU A 198 3.47 12.83 -15.73
N GLN A 199 3.42 12.51 -17.03
CA GLN A 199 3.49 11.14 -17.54
C GLN A 199 4.75 10.41 -17.05
N TYR A 200 5.93 11.02 -17.21
CA TYR A 200 7.20 10.45 -16.76
C TYR A 200 7.28 10.35 -15.24
N ALA A 201 6.74 11.34 -14.51
CA ALA A 201 6.70 11.27 -13.07
C ALA A 201 5.82 10.09 -12.59
N LEU A 202 4.62 9.91 -13.17
CA LEU A 202 3.69 8.83 -12.84
C LEU A 202 4.22 7.41 -13.17
N MET A 203 5.21 7.29 -14.06
CA MET A 203 5.90 6.00 -14.27
C MET A 203 6.61 5.50 -13.01
N LEU A 204 6.96 6.40 -12.07
CA LEU A 204 7.48 6.01 -10.76
C LEU A 204 6.47 5.16 -9.98
N SER A 205 5.17 5.42 -10.12
CA SER A 205 4.12 4.63 -9.47
C SER A 205 4.11 3.20 -10.01
N ALA A 206 4.28 2.99 -11.32
CA ALA A 206 4.39 1.64 -11.88
C ALA A 206 5.62 0.90 -11.33
N PHE A 207 6.76 1.58 -11.22
CA PHE A 207 7.97 1.01 -10.62
C PHE A 207 7.79 0.66 -9.13
N ALA A 208 7.19 1.56 -8.35
CA ALA A 208 6.85 1.31 -6.95
C ALA A 208 5.91 0.11 -6.80
N GLY A 209 4.94 -0.04 -7.71
CA GLY A 209 4.07 -1.22 -7.79
C GLY A 209 4.87 -2.51 -7.99
N VAL A 210 5.80 -2.54 -8.94
CA VAL A 210 6.65 -3.73 -9.17
C VAL A 210 7.46 -4.10 -7.91
N LEU A 211 8.06 -3.10 -7.25
CA LEU A 211 8.79 -3.32 -6.00
C LEU A 211 7.88 -3.86 -4.88
N GLY A 212 6.69 -3.28 -4.73
CA GLY A 212 5.69 -3.75 -3.76
C GLY A 212 5.24 -5.18 -4.03
N GLY A 213 5.04 -5.53 -5.31
CA GLY A 213 4.72 -6.89 -5.72
C GLY A 213 5.83 -7.88 -5.38
N GLY A 214 7.09 -7.45 -5.53
CA GLY A 214 8.27 -8.18 -5.07
C GLY A 214 8.27 -8.40 -3.55
N PHE A 215 7.90 -7.38 -2.76
CA PHE A 215 7.76 -7.55 -1.30
C PHE A 215 6.66 -8.54 -0.94
N PHE A 216 5.51 -8.56 -1.62
CA PHE A 216 4.48 -9.56 -1.40
C PHE A 216 4.92 -10.98 -1.80
N LEU A 217 5.70 -11.14 -2.87
CA LEU A 217 6.32 -12.43 -3.20
C LEU A 217 7.27 -12.89 -2.10
N ALA A 218 8.09 -11.98 -1.56
CA ALA A 218 8.97 -12.28 -0.44
C ALA A 218 8.16 -12.67 0.81
N THR A 219 7.06 -11.98 1.11
CA THR A 219 6.12 -12.35 2.18
C THR A 219 5.64 -13.78 2.01
N ALA A 220 5.29 -14.22 0.79
CA ALA A 220 4.83 -15.58 0.53
C ALA A 220 5.86 -16.67 0.92
N LEU A 221 7.15 -16.35 0.91
CA LEU A 221 8.21 -17.29 1.33
C LEU A 221 8.26 -17.46 2.85
N PHE A 222 8.03 -16.38 3.62
CA PHE A 222 8.18 -16.38 5.08
C PHE A 222 6.87 -16.64 5.84
N ILE A 223 5.71 -16.47 5.19
CA ILE A 223 4.41 -16.44 5.86
C ILE A 223 4.04 -17.73 6.60
N GLN A 224 4.45 -18.90 6.11
CA GLN A 224 4.17 -20.16 6.79
C GLN A 224 4.90 -20.28 8.12
N GLY A 225 6.16 -19.81 8.18
CA GLY A 225 6.96 -19.84 9.40
C GLY A 225 6.42 -18.88 10.45
N ASP A 226 6.10 -17.66 10.02
CA ASP A 226 5.59 -16.62 10.92
C ASP A 226 4.19 -16.94 11.43
N ARG A 227 3.32 -17.51 10.58
CA ARG A 227 2.00 -17.99 11.02
C ARG A 227 2.11 -19.08 12.09
N LYS A 228 2.98 -20.08 11.88
CA LYS A 228 3.19 -21.16 12.86
C LYS A 228 3.71 -20.60 14.19
N ARG A 229 4.61 -19.62 14.16
CA ARG A 229 5.14 -18.96 15.36
C ARG A 229 4.06 -18.16 16.10
N ALA A 230 3.20 -17.44 15.37
CA ALA A 230 2.08 -16.71 15.95
C ALA A 230 1.07 -17.67 16.61
N GLU A 231 0.76 -18.80 15.97
CA GLU A 231 -0.10 -19.85 16.52
C GLU A 231 0.49 -20.46 17.80
N LEU A 232 1.78 -20.82 17.79
CA LEU A 232 2.47 -21.36 18.97
C LEU A 232 2.55 -20.37 20.14
N SER A 233 2.76 -19.08 19.85
CA SER A 233 2.76 -18.02 20.87
C SER A 233 1.37 -17.85 21.49
N THR A 234 0.32 -17.95 20.68
CA THR A 234 -1.08 -17.87 21.15
C THR A 234 -1.44 -19.08 22.03
N GLN A 235 -0.83 -20.23 21.79
CA GLN A 235 -0.99 -21.45 22.59
C GLN A 235 -0.09 -21.50 23.84
N GLY A 236 0.76 -20.49 24.07
CA GLY A 236 1.70 -20.45 25.20
C GLY A 236 2.86 -21.45 25.12
N LEU A 237 3.16 -21.97 23.92
CA LEU A 237 4.17 -23.02 23.69
C LEU A 237 5.56 -22.46 23.31
N LEU A 238 5.66 -21.17 23.04
CA LEU A 238 6.94 -20.46 22.92
C LEU A 238 7.11 -19.60 24.18
N PRO A 239 8.30 -19.56 24.78
CA PRO A 239 8.56 -18.59 25.84
C PRO A 239 8.31 -17.20 25.24
N GLU A 240 7.48 -16.38 25.90
CA GLU A 240 7.58 -14.94 25.68
C GLU A 240 9.06 -14.61 25.78
N GLU A 241 9.63 -13.97 24.75
CA GLU A 241 10.92 -13.31 24.93
C GLU A 241 10.76 -12.46 26.18
N ALA A 242 11.40 -12.90 27.25
CA ALA A 242 11.24 -12.31 28.55
C ALA A 242 11.57 -10.82 28.39
N GLU A 243 10.53 -10.00 28.46
CA GLU A 243 10.65 -8.67 29.05
C GLU A 243 11.51 -8.90 30.30
N PRO A 244 12.65 -8.21 30.46
CA PRO A 244 13.44 -8.37 31.67
C PRO A 244 12.48 -8.08 32.81
N GLU A 245 12.13 -9.12 33.59
CA GLU A 245 11.14 -9.05 34.65
C GLU A 245 11.37 -7.73 35.39
N ASP A 246 10.36 -6.85 35.37
CA ASP A 246 10.37 -5.60 36.13
C ASP A 246 10.50 -5.99 37.61
N GLN A 247 11.75 -6.16 38.05
CA GLN A 247 12.10 -6.39 39.44
C GLN A 247 11.75 -5.10 40.16
N ILE A 248 10.61 -5.10 40.84
CA ILE A 248 10.22 -4.02 41.73
C ILE A 248 11.27 -3.96 42.85
N VAL A 249 12.20 -3.01 42.74
CA VAL A 249 13.14 -2.70 43.81
C VAL A 249 12.36 -1.97 44.90
N VAL A 250 11.82 -2.73 45.86
CA VAL A 250 11.15 -2.15 47.03
C VAL A 250 12.25 -1.65 47.99
N PRO A 251 12.35 -0.33 48.27
CA PRO A 251 13.33 0.15 49.22
C PRO A 251 12.81 -0.11 50.64
N LYS A 252 13.27 -1.19 51.27
CA LYS A 252 13.24 -1.30 52.74
C LYS A 252 14.54 -0.70 53.27
N ARG A 253 14.40 0.43 53.98
CA ARG A 253 15.40 1.05 54.87
C ARG A 253 16.83 0.48 54.71
N GLY A 254 17.57 1.03 53.75
CA GLY A 254 19.04 0.94 53.70
C GLY A 254 19.70 -0.23 52.97
N ARG A 255 18.98 -1.21 52.38
CA ARG A 255 19.63 -2.19 51.50
C ARG A 255 18.69 -2.67 50.39
N SER A 256 19.12 -2.53 49.14
CA SER A 256 18.40 -3.04 47.97
C SER A 256 18.48 -4.56 47.91
N THR A 257 17.33 -5.23 48.06
CA THR A 257 17.20 -6.68 47.88
C THR A 257 16.21 -6.96 46.77
N LYS A 258 16.62 -7.78 45.80
CA LYS A 258 15.79 -8.22 44.67
C LYS A 258 14.91 -9.36 45.17
N VAL A 259 13.59 -9.21 45.09
CA VAL A 259 12.64 -10.24 45.52
C VAL A 259 11.73 -10.58 44.33
N PRO A 260 11.56 -11.88 44.01
CA PRO A 260 10.63 -12.29 42.95
C PRO A 260 9.17 -12.01 43.37
N VAL A 261 8.35 -11.61 42.39
CA VAL A 261 6.95 -11.17 42.60
C VAL A 261 6.07 -12.28 43.19
N SER A 262 6.42 -13.54 42.94
CA SER A 262 5.74 -14.72 43.51
C SER A 262 5.82 -14.81 45.04
N SER A 263 6.73 -14.07 45.68
CA SER A 263 6.85 -14.05 47.15
C SER A 263 6.00 -12.97 47.83
N VAL A 264 5.34 -12.09 47.07
CA VAL A 264 4.54 -10.96 47.62
C VAL A 264 3.03 -11.20 47.49
N LEU A 265 2.63 -12.13 46.63
CA LEU A 265 1.24 -12.55 46.47
C LEU A 265 0.95 -13.75 47.38
N ILE A 266 0.68 -13.47 48.67
CA ILE A 266 -0.12 -14.30 49.57
C ILE A 266 -1.22 -13.41 50.14
#